data_AF-A0A1F8AU49-F1
#
_entry.id   AF-A0A1F8AU49-F1
#
_cell.length_a   1.000
_cell.length_b   1.000
_cell.length_c   1.000
_cell.angle_alpha   90.00
_cell.angle_beta   90.00
_cell.angle_gamma   90.00
#
_symmetry.space_group_name_H-M   'P 1'
#
loop_
_entity.id
_entity.type
_entity.pdbx_description
1 polymer ?
#
loop_
_entity_poly.entity_id
_entity_poly.type
_entity_poly.pdbx_seq_one_letter_code
_entity_poly.pdbx_strand_id
1 'polypeptide(L)' 'MFKNVIAPIQAWLLSQGKCVGCSTLLAKGKKEKHPNGEKVTCVKCGRIYIYDSKTKKYRRALLDEV' A
#
# COMPACT_ATOMS: atom_id res chain seq x y z
N MET A 1 25.30 -1.96 17.21
CA MET A 1 23.95 -2.39 17.65
C MET A 1 23.03 -1.18 17.58
N PHE A 2 21.82 -1.39 17.04
CA PHE A 2 20.70 -0.45 16.93
C PHE A 2 20.94 0.88 16.19
N LYS A 3 21.35 0.81 14.92
CA LYS A 3 21.07 1.90 13.98
C LYS A 3 19.64 1.72 13.45
N ASN A 4 18.72 2.51 14.01
CA ASN A 4 17.46 2.91 13.38
C ASN A 4 16.56 1.78 12.86
N VAL A 5 16.18 0.84 13.74
CA VAL A 5 14.97 0.01 13.53
C VAL A 5 13.74 0.83 13.93
N ILE A 6 13.62 2.04 13.39
CA ILE A 6 12.32 2.66 13.22
C ILE A 6 11.86 2.07 11.90
N ALA A 7 11.25 0.87 11.93
CA ALA A 7 10.48 0.41 10.79
C ALA A 7 9.60 1.61 10.41
N PRO A 8 9.78 2.18 9.21
CA PRO A 8 9.19 3.48 8.93
C PRO A 8 7.70 3.30 9.15
N ILE A 9 7.06 4.16 9.94
CA ILE A 9 5.64 4.04 10.29
C ILE A 9 4.78 3.77 9.04
N GLN A 10 5.27 4.19 7.86
CA GLN A 10 4.88 3.72 6.53
C GLN A 10 4.66 2.20 6.37
N ALA A 11 5.66 1.36 6.66
CA ALA A 11 5.57 -0.10 6.54
C ALA A 11 4.54 -0.68 7.52
N TRP A 12 4.41 -0.09 8.71
CA TRP A 12 3.42 -0.50 9.71
C TRP A 12 1.98 -0.13 9.30
N LEU A 13 1.77 1.10 8.81
CA LEU A 13 0.49 1.55 8.24
C LEU A 13 0.06 0.68 7.05
N LEU A 14 1.00 0.34 6.16
CA LEU A 14 0.77 -0.57 5.05
C LEU A 14 0.41 -1.98 5.52
N SER A 15 1.06 -2.48 6.57
CA SER A 15 0.74 -3.78 7.18
C SER A 15 -0.66 -3.80 7.79
N GLN A 16 -1.17 -2.66 8.27
CA GLN A 16 -2.57 -2.49 8.69
C GLN A 16 -3.55 -2.28 7.53
N GLY A 17 -3.07 -2.22 6.28
CA GLY A 17 -3.92 -1.90 5.13
C GLY A 17 -4.46 -0.47 5.16
N LYS A 18 -3.72 0.47 5.76
CA LYS A 18 -4.05 1.91 5.79
C LYS A 18 -3.14 2.70 4.88
N CYS A 19 -3.70 3.74 4.29
CA CYS A 19 -2.95 4.62 3.41
C CYS A 19 -1.98 5.45 4.24
N VAL A 20 -0.71 5.46 3.81
CA VAL A 20 0.36 6.23 4.44
C VAL A 20 0.02 7.72 4.56
N GLY A 21 -0.69 8.29 3.57
CA GLY A 21 -0.92 9.73 3.50
C GLY A 21 -2.18 10.22 4.23
N CYS A 22 -3.25 9.44 4.21
CA CYS A 22 -4.57 9.87 4.68
C CYS A 22 -5.23 8.91 5.68
N SER A 23 -4.47 7.90 6.14
CA SER A 23 -4.91 6.86 7.09
C SER A 23 -6.19 6.11 6.69
N THR A 24 -6.62 6.25 5.45
CA THR A 24 -7.84 5.62 4.92
C THR A 24 -7.57 4.16 4.64
N LEU A 25 -8.53 3.29 4.95
CA LEU A 25 -8.42 1.87 4.67
C LEU A 25 -8.30 1.62 3.16
N LEU A 26 -7.20 0.99 2.74
CA LEU A 26 -6.99 0.53 1.37
C LEU A 26 -8.07 -0.48 0.97
N ALA A 27 -8.63 -1.22 1.92
CA ALA A 27 -9.75 -2.13 1.68
C ALA A 27 -10.99 -1.42 1.11
N LYS A 28 -11.21 -0.13 1.45
CA LYS A 28 -12.28 0.72 0.91
C LYS A 28 -11.86 1.49 -0.35
N GLY A 29 -10.62 1.33 -0.79
CA GLY A 29 -10.10 1.89 -2.03
C GLY A 29 -10.73 1.23 -3.25
N LYS A 30 -10.56 1.85 -4.42
CA LYS A 30 -10.89 1.20 -5.70
C LYS A 30 -9.90 0.07 -5.94
N LYS A 31 -10.39 -1.17 -6.05
CA LYS A 31 -9.57 -2.34 -6.34
C LYS A 31 -9.73 -2.74 -7.80
N GLU A 32 -8.63 -2.84 -8.51
CA GLU A 32 -8.55 -3.26 -9.90
C GLU A 32 -7.64 -4.49 -10.00
N LYS A 33 -8.01 -5.44 -10.87
CA LYS A 33 -7.15 -6.61 -11.11
C LYS A 33 -5.94 -6.18 -11.93
N HIS A 34 -4.75 -6.53 -11.47
CA HIS A 34 -3.50 -6.33 -12.16
C HIS A 34 -2.78 -7.69 -12.32
N PRO A 35 -2.01 -7.94 -13.39
CA PRO A 35 -1.24 -9.18 -13.55
C PRO A 35 -0.29 -9.44 -12.37
N ASN A 36 0.21 -8.38 -11.73
CA ASN A 36 1.13 -8.46 -10.59
C ASN A 36 0.44 -8.39 -9.21
N GLY A 37 -0.90 -8.37 -9.13
CA GLY A 37 -1.64 -8.28 -7.86
C GLY A 37 -2.97 -7.54 -7.95
N GLU A 38 -3.49 -7.05 -6.83
CA GLU A 38 -4.65 -6.15 -6.82
C GLU A 38 -4.16 -4.70 -6.74
N LYS A 39 -4.42 -3.91 -7.77
CA LYS A 39 -4.17 -2.46 -7.76
C LYS A 39 -5.23 -1.81 -6.88
N VAL A 40 -4.82 -1.11 -5.83
CA VAL A 40 -5.67 -0.46 -4.85
C VAL A 40 -5.42 1.04 -4.87
N THR A 41 -6.40 1.78 -5.38
CA THR A 41 -6.36 3.23 -5.48
C THR A 41 -7.11 3.86 -4.31
N CYS A 42 -6.40 4.70 -3.56
CA CYS A 42 -6.92 5.45 -2.43
C CYS A 42 -7.93 6.51 -2.89
N VAL A 43 -9.20 6.43 -2.45
CA VAL A 43 -10.26 7.37 -2.85
C VAL A 43 -10.00 8.80 -2.36
N LYS A 44 -9.42 8.98 -1.16
CA LYS A 44 -9.15 10.32 -0.61
C LYS A 44 -7.92 11.01 -1.18
N CYS A 45 -6.92 10.25 -1.59
CA CYS A 45 -5.58 10.76 -1.84
C CYS A 45 -5.02 10.43 -3.23
N GLY A 46 -5.76 9.65 -4.03
CA GLY A 46 -5.35 9.21 -5.36
C GLY A 46 -4.15 8.26 -5.40
N ARG A 47 -3.47 8.02 -4.28
CA ARG A 47 -2.29 7.15 -4.24
C ARG A 47 -2.66 5.71 -4.58
N ILE A 48 -1.83 5.13 -5.42
CA ILE A 48 -1.99 3.77 -5.93
C ILE A 48 -1.04 2.85 -5.17
N TYR A 49 -1.60 1.74 -4.70
CA TYR A 49 -0.89 0.66 -4.05
C TYR A 49 -1.14 -0.62 -4.83
N ILE A 50 -0.24 -1.58 -4.73
CA ILE A 50 -0.46 -2.93 -5.23
C ILE A 50 -0.46 -3.85 -4.03
N TYR A 51 -1.55 -4.57 -3.87
CA TYR A 51 -1.68 -5.65 -2.92
C TYR A 51 -1.23 -6.93 -3.58
N ASP A 52 -0.14 -7.48 -3.08
CA ASP A 52 0.44 -8.69 -3.60
C ASP A 52 -0.13 -9.89 -2.84
N SER A 53 -1.07 -10.61 -3.47
CA SER A 53 -1.79 -11.72 -2.82
C SER A 53 -0.87 -12.84 -2.37
N LYS A 54 0.33 -12.98 -2.97
CA LYS A 54 1.33 -13.98 -2.59
C LYS A 54 2.02 -13.65 -1.27
N THR A 55 2.33 -12.38 -1.04
CA THR A 55 3.05 -11.93 0.17
C THR A 55 2.13 -11.29 1.21
N LYS A 56 0.84 -11.08 0.88
CA LYS A 56 -0.17 -10.35 1.68
C LYS A 56 0.31 -8.97 2.12
N LYS A 57 1.16 -8.34 1.32
CA LYS A 57 1.73 -7.01 1.60
C LYS A 57 1.21 -6.00 0.60
N TYR A 58 0.96 -4.80 1.11
CA TYR A 58 0.72 -3.63 0.29
C TYR A 58 2.06 -2.98 -0.06
N ARG A 59 2.36 -2.87 -1.36
CA ARG A 59 3.47 -2.07 -1.89
C ARG A 59 2.92 -0.81 -2.56
N ARG A 60 3.71 0.27 -2.65
CA ARG A 60 3.36 1.38 -3.56
C ARG A 60 3.48 0.88 -5.00
N ALA A 61 2.56 1.29 -5.86
CA ALA A 61 2.73 1.07 -7.29
C ALA A 61 4.01 1.77 -7.76
N LEU A 62 4.76 1.11 -8.65
CA LEU A 62 5.86 1.75 -9.36
C LEU A 62 5.28 2.79 -10.34
N LEU A 63 6.09 3.76 -10.77
CA LEU A 63 5.64 4.79 -11.73
C LEU A 63 5.12 4.17 -13.03
N ASP A 64 5.67 3.01 -13.39
CA ASP A 64 5.28 2.18 -14.54
C ASP A 64 3.89 1.53 -14.38
N GLU A 65 3.39 1.42 -13.15
CA GLU A 65 2.12 0.76 -12.80
C GLU A 65 0.99 1.76 -12.42
N VAL A 66 1.25 3.08 -12.50
CA VAL A 66 0.31 4.17 -12.16
C VAL A 66 -0.65 4.45 -13.30
#